data_AF-A0A844T7V9-F1
#
_entry.id   AF-A0A844T7V9-F1
#
_cell.length_a   1.000
_cell.length_b   1.000
_cell.length_c   1.000
_cell.angle_alpha   90.00
_cell.angle_beta   90.00
_cell.angle_gamma   90.00
#
_symmetry.space_group_name_H-M   'P 1'
#
loop_
_entity.id
_entity.type
_entity.pdbx_description
1 polymer ?
#
loop_
_entity_poly.entity_id
_entity_poly.type
_entity_poly.pdbx_seq_one_letter_code
_entity_poly.pdbx_strand_id
1 'polypeptide(L)'
;MNDFWIACGHHLLDREAGGGLCVTDEFLKAYFVRPELVPPDEACPVERRLHRELLATPRRAVGADEIAAIADADARENWRLVLAVRDLLVRHPTLEAAYLATVRSGTNELPPLFVNQLVHVILRNALDGCDDPFVLRAAELFFRPQRILPQERALLLGDEEVVGGQSPTPVLSLMSMLGAVTDAELDVLSEGNADDYWHRSDHFDMAFDLTAGGR
;
A
#
# COMPACT_ATOMS: atom_id res chain seq x y z
N MET A 1 -10.69 -7.30 -20.45
CA MET A 1 -10.21 -7.63 -19.10
C MET A 1 -10.16 -6.31 -18.36
N ASN A 2 -10.93 -6.18 -17.29
CA ASN A 2 -10.96 -4.95 -16.53
C ASN A 2 -9.70 -4.90 -15.67
N ASP A 3 -9.02 -3.76 -15.68
CA ASP A 3 -7.82 -3.57 -14.86
C ASP A 3 -8.24 -3.04 -13.48
N PHE A 4 -7.42 -3.27 -12.47
CA PHE A 4 -7.73 -2.92 -11.08
C PHE A 4 -6.46 -2.66 -10.27
N TRP A 5 -6.59 -1.88 -9.19
CA TRP A 5 -5.48 -1.51 -8.30
C TRP A 5 -4.28 -0.93 -9.04
N ILE A 6 -4.52 -0.02 -9.97
CA ILE A 6 -3.48 0.55 -10.84
C ILE A 6 -2.41 1.26 -10.01
N ALA A 7 -2.82 1.89 -8.90
CA ALA A 7 -1.95 2.62 -8.00
C ALA A 7 -0.93 1.74 -7.27
N CYS A 8 -1.09 0.41 -7.24
CA CYS A 8 -0.10 -0.49 -6.63
C CYS A 8 1.22 -0.57 -7.43
N GLY A 9 1.23 -0.10 -8.68
CA GLY A 9 2.41 -0.08 -9.54
C GLY A 9 2.73 -1.42 -10.20
N HIS A 10 1.78 -2.36 -10.24
CA HIS A 10 1.94 -3.67 -10.89
C HIS A 10 2.42 -3.55 -12.36
N HIS A 11 1.89 -2.56 -13.10
CA HIS A 11 2.26 -2.28 -14.49
C HIS A 11 3.71 -1.80 -14.69
N LEU A 12 4.42 -1.45 -13.61
CA LEU A 12 5.82 -1.05 -13.67
C LEU A 12 6.78 -2.24 -13.50
N LEU A 13 6.26 -3.44 -13.19
CA LEU A 13 7.05 -4.61 -12.88
C LEU A 13 7.13 -5.57 -14.07
N ASP A 14 8.21 -6.34 -14.12
CA ASP A 14 8.34 -7.46 -15.03
C ASP A 14 7.92 -8.77 -14.33
N ARG A 15 7.73 -9.84 -15.10
CA ARG A 15 7.50 -11.19 -14.56
C ARG A 15 8.63 -12.12 -14.97
N GLU A 16 9.14 -12.92 -14.04
CA GLU A 16 10.01 -14.04 -14.39
C GLU A 16 9.23 -15.22 -14.98
N ALA A 17 9.94 -16.26 -15.44
CA ALA A 17 9.32 -17.44 -16.04
C ALA A 17 8.33 -18.18 -15.12
N GLY A 18 8.51 -18.07 -13.79
CA GLY A 18 7.59 -18.61 -12.79
C GLY A 18 6.37 -17.73 -12.50
N GLY A 19 6.25 -16.56 -13.14
CA GLY A 19 5.17 -15.59 -12.92
C GLY A 19 5.38 -14.64 -11.73
N GLY A 20 6.46 -14.80 -10.96
CA GLY A 20 6.82 -13.89 -9.87
C GLY A 20 7.25 -12.51 -10.37
N LEU A 21 7.03 -11.49 -9.55
CA LEU A 21 7.26 -10.10 -9.93
C LEU A 21 8.73 -9.71 -9.78
N CYS A 22 9.37 -9.29 -10.87
CA CYS A 22 10.74 -8.79 -10.88
C CYS A 22 10.75 -7.27 -10.69
N VAL A 23 11.58 -6.79 -9.76
CA VAL A 23 11.78 -5.36 -9.55
C VAL A 23 12.42 -4.72 -10.79
N THR A 24 11.88 -3.57 -11.20
CA THR A 24 12.39 -2.76 -12.32
C THR A 24 12.86 -1.41 -11.80
N ASP A 25 13.59 -0.68 -12.65
CA ASP A 25 14.00 0.68 -12.33
C ASP A 25 12.80 1.64 -12.24
N GLU A 26 11.76 1.43 -13.05
CA GLU A 26 10.55 2.26 -13.02
C GLU A 26 9.75 2.07 -11.72
N PHE A 27 9.64 0.83 -11.23
CA PHE A 27 9.00 0.56 -9.93
C PHE A 27 9.77 1.22 -8.77
N LEU A 28 11.11 1.20 -8.81
CA LEU A 28 11.93 1.88 -7.80
C LEU A 28 11.79 3.41 -7.86
N LYS A 29 11.74 4.00 -9.06
CA LYS A 29 11.50 5.44 -9.23
C LYS A 29 10.15 5.85 -8.64
N ALA A 30 9.12 5.02 -8.74
CA ALA A 30 7.82 5.29 -8.15
C ALA A 30 7.88 5.51 -6.63
N TYR A 31 8.82 4.88 -5.92
CA TYR A 31 9.09 5.19 -4.51
C TYR A 31 9.75 6.56 -4.33
N PHE A 32 10.76 6.88 -5.15
CA PHE A 32 11.54 8.12 -4.99
C PHE A 32 10.78 9.39 -5.38
N VAL A 33 9.69 9.28 -6.14
CA VAL A 33 8.82 10.40 -6.49
C VAL A 33 7.66 10.59 -5.51
N ARG A 34 7.60 9.80 -4.44
CA ARG A 34 6.59 10.01 -3.40
C ARG A 34 6.82 11.33 -2.66
N PRO A 35 5.77 12.06 -2.25
CA PRO A 35 5.88 13.35 -1.60
C PRO A 35 6.84 13.37 -0.40
N GLU A 36 6.92 12.26 0.35
CA GLU A 36 7.78 12.12 1.52
C GLU A 36 9.29 12.07 1.21
N LEU A 37 9.64 11.84 -0.06
CA LEU A 37 11.03 11.71 -0.55
C LEU A 37 11.41 12.75 -1.61
N VAL A 38 10.43 13.46 -2.16
CA VAL A 38 10.68 14.60 -3.05
C VAL A 38 11.27 15.72 -2.20
N PRO A 39 12.54 16.11 -2.42
CA PRO A 39 13.17 17.12 -1.57
C PRO A 39 12.45 18.45 -1.75
N PRO A 40 12.09 19.14 -0.65
CA PRO A 40 11.48 20.45 -0.75
C PRO A 40 12.46 21.50 -1.29
N ASP A 41 11.97 22.68 -1.63
CA ASP A 41 12.79 23.74 -2.24
C ASP A 41 13.96 24.17 -1.33
N GLU A 42 13.75 24.15 -0.02
CA GLU A 42 14.73 24.46 1.03
C GLU A 42 15.70 23.31 1.35
N ALA A 43 15.52 22.12 0.77
CA ALA A 43 16.36 20.95 1.03
C ALA A 43 17.84 21.26 0.84
N CYS A 44 18.72 20.52 1.52
CA CYS A 44 20.16 20.74 1.36
C CYS A 44 20.64 20.30 -0.05
N PRO A 45 21.75 20.85 -0.58
CA PRO A 45 22.30 20.44 -1.88
C PRO A 45 22.63 18.95 -1.98
N VAL A 46 22.99 18.32 -0.86
CA VAL A 46 23.33 16.89 -0.77
C VAL A 46 22.10 16.04 -1.08
N GLU A 47 20.97 16.32 -0.42
CA GLU A 47 19.72 15.60 -0.61
C GLU A 47 19.18 15.75 -2.04
N ARG A 48 19.13 16.98 -2.57
CA ARG A 48 18.70 17.24 -3.95
C ARG A 48 19.58 16.52 -4.98
N ARG A 49 20.88 16.40 -4.70
CA ARG A 49 21.81 15.63 -5.55
C ARG A 49 21.50 14.14 -5.46
N LEU A 50 21.37 13.59 -4.26
CA LEU A 50 21.06 12.19 -4.02
C LEU A 50 19.76 11.78 -4.73
N HIS A 51 18.70 12.57 -4.57
CA HIS A 51 17.41 12.34 -5.23
C HIS A 51 17.54 12.27 -6.74
N ARG A 52 18.23 13.24 -7.35
CA ARG A 52 18.47 13.27 -8.80
C ARG A 52 19.27 12.07 -9.30
N GLU A 53 20.32 11.70 -8.57
CA GLU A 53 21.16 10.54 -8.91
C GLU A 53 20.38 9.23 -8.85
N LEU A 54 19.53 9.07 -7.84
CA LEU A 54 18.68 7.87 -7.70
C LEU A 54 17.55 7.81 -8.72
N LEU A 55 16.99 8.94 -9.14
CA LEU A 55 16.06 8.94 -10.27
C LEU A 55 16.73 8.54 -11.59
N ALA A 56 18.02 8.86 -11.77
CA ALA A 56 18.77 8.47 -12.95
C ALA A 56 19.28 7.01 -12.88
N THR A 57 19.64 6.53 -11.69
CA THR A 57 20.19 5.18 -11.47
C THR A 57 19.63 4.60 -10.18
N PRO A 58 18.40 4.04 -10.20
CA PRO A 58 17.69 3.63 -8.98
C PRO A 58 18.42 2.60 -8.12
N ARG A 59 19.17 1.70 -8.77
CA ARG A 59 19.94 0.63 -8.13
C ARG A 59 21.33 1.05 -7.65
N ARG A 60 21.71 2.33 -7.79
CA ARG A 60 23.00 2.84 -7.32
C ARG A 60 23.16 2.60 -5.82
N ALA A 61 24.29 2.00 -5.43
CA ALA A 61 24.66 1.90 -4.02
C ALA A 61 24.84 3.31 -3.42
N VAL A 62 24.31 3.51 -2.22
CA VAL A 62 24.39 4.78 -1.48
C VAL A 62 25.08 4.50 -0.16
N GLY A 63 26.19 5.18 0.11
CA GLY A 63 26.94 5.01 1.35
C GLY A 63 26.24 5.65 2.56
N ALA A 64 26.51 5.11 3.76
CA ALA A 64 26.01 5.70 5.01
C ALA A 64 26.46 7.16 5.19
N ASP A 65 27.67 7.50 4.73
CA ASP A 65 28.21 8.86 4.79
C ASP A 65 27.45 9.84 3.88
N GLU A 66 26.94 9.37 2.74
CA GLU A 66 26.12 10.20 1.84
C GLU A 66 24.81 10.60 2.52
N ILE A 67 24.19 9.68 3.26
CA ILE A 67 23.00 9.95 4.07
C ILE A 67 23.35 10.83 5.27
N ALA A 68 24.44 10.56 5.98
CA ALA A 68 24.86 11.36 7.12
C ALA A 68 25.13 12.84 6.75
N ALA A 69 25.51 13.10 5.50
CA ALA A 69 25.74 14.44 4.97
C ALA A 69 24.46 15.23 4.65
N ILE A 70 23.28 14.60 4.64
CA ILE A 70 22.00 15.31 4.54
C ILE A 70 21.79 16.12 5.83
N ALA A 71 21.46 17.40 5.72
CA ALA A 71 21.36 18.30 6.88
C ALA A 71 20.16 17.97 7.77
N ASP A 72 19.00 17.72 7.16
CA ASP A 72 17.75 17.42 7.85
C ASP A 72 17.77 16.00 8.44
N ALA A 73 17.38 15.86 9.70
CA ALA A 73 17.30 14.58 10.39
C ALA A 73 16.16 13.70 9.89
N ASP A 74 15.01 14.30 9.60
CA ASP A 74 13.81 13.56 9.20
C ASP A 74 14.00 13.03 7.77
N ALA A 75 14.58 13.85 6.88
CA ALA A 75 14.99 13.41 5.55
C ALA A 75 15.98 12.23 5.61
N ARG A 76 16.97 12.25 6.53
CA ARG A 76 17.88 11.11 6.71
C ARG A 76 17.15 9.83 7.08
N GLU A 77 16.14 9.91 7.94
CA GLU A 77 15.35 8.74 8.34
C GLU A 77 14.54 8.19 7.16
N ASN A 78 13.85 9.06 6.42
CA ASN A 78 13.11 8.68 5.22
C ASN A 78 14.01 7.99 4.18
N TRP A 79 15.20 8.56 3.92
CA TRP A 79 16.16 7.98 3.00
C TRP A 79 16.68 6.62 3.46
N ARG A 80 17.03 6.45 4.74
CA ARG A 80 17.49 5.13 5.25
C ARG A 80 16.44 4.06 5.03
N LEU A 81 15.19 4.39 5.34
CA LEU A 81 14.05 3.48 5.30
C LEU A 81 13.70 3.09 3.87
N VAL A 82 13.65 4.04 2.92
CA VAL A 82 13.39 3.69 1.51
C VAL A 82 14.56 2.92 0.88
N LEU A 83 15.80 3.24 1.25
CA LEU A 83 16.98 2.54 0.72
C LEU A 83 17.07 1.11 1.27
N ALA A 84 16.70 0.88 2.53
CA ALA A 84 16.59 -0.46 3.09
C ALA A 84 15.57 -1.32 2.33
N VAL A 85 14.41 -0.74 1.99
CA VAL A 85 13.39 -1.40 1.16
C VAL A 85 13.92 -1.70 -0.23
N ARG A 86 14.50 -0.70 -0.91
CA ARG A 86 15.12 -0.89 -2.23
C ARG A 86 16.15 -2.03 -2.21
N ASP A 87 17.05 -2.01 -1.23
CA ASP A 87 18.14 -2.99 -1.14
C ASP A 87 17.61 -4.40 -0.87
N LEU A 88 16.53 -4.53 -0.11
CA LEU A 88 15.81 -5.80 0.02
C LEU A 88 15.25 -6.26 -1.33
N LEU A 89 14.51 -5.40 -2.04
CA LEU A 89 13.90 -5.77 -3.33
C LEU A 89 14.94 -6.16 -4.38
N VAL A 90 16.07 -5.45 -4.44
CA VAL A 90 17.15 -5.74 -5.38
C VAL A 90 17.91 -7.03 -5.02
N ARG A 91 17.95 -7.42 -3.75
CA ARG A 91 18.65 -8.63 -3.28
C ARG A 91 17.96 -9.93 -3.68
N HIS A 92 16.65 -9.89 -3.91
CA HIS A 92 15.84 -11.06 -4.22
C HIS A 92 15.40 -11.08 -5.69
N PRO A 93 15.23 -12.27 -6.29
CA PRO A 93 14.84 -12.39 -7.69
C PRO A 93 13.42 -11.86 -7.96
N THR A 94 12.55 -11.95 -6.95
CA THR A 94 11.16 -11.49 -7.02
C THR A 94 10.71 -10.75 -5.76
N LEU A 95 9.66 -9.94 -5.88
CA LEU A 95 9.02 -9.27 -4.76
C LEU A 95 8.42 -10.27 -3.77
N GLU A 96 7.87 -11.39 -4.25
CA GLU A 96 7.39 -12.48 -3.40
C GLU A 96 8.52 -13.11 -2.58
N ALA A 97 9.69 -13.31 -3.19
CA ALA A 97 10.86 -13.83 -2.49
C ALA A 97 11.37 -12.83 -1.43
N ALA A 98 11.35 -11.53 -1.73
CA ALA A 98 11.67 -10.48 -0.77
C ALA A 98 10.68 -10.47 0.42
N TYR A 99 9.37 -10.52 0.15
CA TYR A 99 8.33 -10.61 1.17
C TYR A 99 8.52 -11.84 2.06
N LEU A 100 8.71 -13.02 1.47
CA LEU A 100 8.95 -14.26 2.19
C LEU A 100 10.22 -14.20 3.05
N ALA A 101 11.29 -13.56 2.56
CA ALA A 101 12.52 -13.38 3.32
C ALA A 101 12.27 -12.51 4.57
N THR A 102 11.53 -11.40 4.44
CA THR A 102 11.16 -10.56 5.58
C THR A 102 10.34 -11.33 6.60
N VAL A 103 9.26 -12.02 6.18
CA VAL A 103 8.38 -12.77 7.11
C VAL A 103 9.14 -13.90 7.81
N ARG A 104 10.04 -14.60 7.10
CA ARG A 104 10.79 -15.74 7.66
C ARG A 104 11.98 -15.31 8.53
N SER A 105 12.51 -14.12 8.34
CA SER A 105 13.64 -13.61 9.14
C SER A 105 13.28 -13.44 10.62
N GLY A 106 11.99 -13.29 10.95
CA GLY A 106 11.52 -13.02 12.31
C GLY A 106 11.87 -11.62 12.81
N THR A 107 12.61 -10.83 12.03
CA THR A 107 13.00 -9.45 12.31
C THR A 107 12.06 -8.53 11.55
N ASN A 108 11.22 -7.77 12.28
CA ASN A 108 10.29 -6.81 11.69
C ASN A 108 11.00 -5.49 11.34
N GLU A 109 11.99 -5.58 10.45
CA GLU A 109 12.81 -4.42 10.04
C GLU A 109 12.09 -3.51 9.03
N LEU A 110 11.09 -4.04 8.32
CA LEU A 110 10.28 -3.26 7.41
C LEU A 110 9.12 -2.60 8.16
N PRO A 111 8.91 -1.28 7.97
CA PRO A 111 7.69 -0.63 8.41
C PRO A 111 6.44 -1.32 7.84
N PRO A 112 5.34 -1.43 8.61
CA PRO A 112 4.11 -2.10 8.16
C PRO A 112 3.57 -1.58 6.83
N LEU A 113 3.73 -0.28 6.55
CA LEU A 113 3.33 0.33 5.28
C LEU A 113 3.96 -0.34 4.05
N PHE A 114 5.26 -0.70 4.11
CA PHE A 114 5.92 -1.37 2.99
C PHE A 114 5.48 -2.82 2.84
N VAL A 115 5.21 -3.49 3.96
CA VAL A 115 4.65 -4.84 3.94
C VAL A 115 3.29 -4.83 3.25
N ASN A 116 2.40 -3.90 3.64
CA ASN A 116 1.10 -3.73 3.01
C ASN A 116 1.22 -3.44 1.51
N GLN A 117 2.13 -2.54 1.11
CA GLN A 117 2.35 -2.26 -0.32
C GLN A 117 2.85 -3.49 -1.10
N LEU A 118 3.75 -4.29 -0.52
CA LEU A 118 4.21 -5.52 -1.17
C LEU A 118 3.07 -6.53 -1.29
N VAL A 119 2.27 -6.72 -0.23
CA VAL A 119 1.10 -7.61 -0.28
C VAL A 119 0.10 -7.14 -1.34
N HIS A 120 -0.15 -5.84 -1.44
CA HIS A 120 -1.03 -5.25 -2.45
C HIS A 120 -0.60 -5.60 -3.87
N VAL A 121 0.66 -5.33 -4.24
CA VAL A 121 1.15 -5.61 -5.60
C VAL A 121 1.28 -7.11 -5.90
N ILE A 122 1.65 -7.91 -4.89
CA ILE A 122 1.71 -9.38 -5.01
C ILE A 122 0.30 -9.95 -5.24
N LEU A 123 -0.71 -9.48 -4.49
CA LEU A 123 -2.09 -9.91 -4.69
C LEU A 123 -2.65 -9.45 -6.04
N ARG A 124 -2.32 -8.24 -6.50
CA ARG A 124 -2.68 -7.82 -7.87
C ARG A 124 -2.17 -8.81 -8.90
N ASN A 125 -0.95 -9.31 -8.73
CA ASN A 125 -0.36 -10.30 -9.62
C ASN A 125 -1.02 -11.69 -9.48
N ALA A 126 -1.30 -12.12 -8.25
CA ALA A 126 -1.92 -13.41 -7.98
C ALA A 126 -3.38 -13.50 -8.46
N LEU A 127 -4.08 -12.37 -8.49
CA LEU A 127 -5.47 -12.23 -8.94
C LEU A 127 -5.58 -11.76 -10.39
N ASP A 128 -4.49 -11.83 -11.16
CA ASP A 128 -4.51 -11.47 -12.57
C ASP A 128 -5.47 -12.37 -13.36
N GLY A 129 -6.42 -11.75 -14.08
CA GLY A 129 -7.51 -12.46 -14.76
C GLY A 129 -8.67 -12.87 -13.85
N CYS A 130 -8.72 -12.42 -12.59
CA CYS A 130 -9.93 -12.51 -11.78
C CYS A 130 -10.98 -11.55 -12.32
N ASP A 131 -12.17 -12.06 -12.63
CA ASP A 131 -13.31 -11.28 -13.15
C ASP A 131 -14.42 -11.10 -12.09
N ASP A 132 -14.16 -11.42 -10.81
CA ASP A 132 -15.13 -11.31 -9.72
C ASP A 132 -14.78 -10.15 -8.76
N PRO A 133 -15.48 -9.01 -8.82
CA PRO A 133 -15.30 -7.87 -7.92
C PRO A 133 -15.40 -8.22 -6.43
N PHE A 134 -16.19 -9.22 -6.04
CA PHE A 134 -16.30 -9.64 -4.64
C PHE A 134 -15.00 -10.26 -4.13
N VAL A 135 -14.34 -11.06 -4.97
CA VAL A 135 -13.03 -11.65 -4.65
C VAL A 135 -11.98 -10.55 -4.52
N LEU A 136 -11.99 -9.58 -5.44
CA LEU A 136 -11.06 -8.45 -5.39
C LEU A 136 -11.29 -7.61 -4.13
N ARG A 137 -12.53 -7.21 -3.86
CA ARG A 137 -12.86 -6.44 -2.66
C ARG A 137 -12.48 -7.18 -1.37
N ALA A 138 -12.74 -8.49 -1.29
CA ALA A 138 -12.31 -9.31 -0.16
C ALA A 138 -10.78 -9.42 -0.03
N ALA A 139 -10.05 -9.40 -1.15
CA ALA A 139 -8.60 -9.44 -1.13
C ALA A 139 -7.96 -8.14 -0.59
N GLU A 140 -8.69 -7.02 -0.54
CA GLU A 140 -8.22 -5.79 0.09
C GLU A 140 -7.94 -5.94 1.59
N LEU A 141 -8.62 -6.89 2.27
CA LEU A 141 -8.40 -7.19 3.69
C LEU A 141 -6.95 -7.56 4.02
N PHE A 142 -6.18 -8.05 3.04
CA PHE A 142 -4.80 -8.48 3.25
C PHE A 142 -3.80 -7.32 3.31
N PHE A 143 -4.13 -6.15 2.76
CA PHE A 143 -3.21 -5.02 2.69
C PHE A 143 -3.80 -3.70 3.20
N ARG A 144 -5.11 -3.64 3.50
CA ARG A 144 -5.75 -2.48 4.10
C ARG A 144 -6.53 -2.85 5.37
N PRO A 145 -6.26 -2.20 6.52
CA PRO A 145 -7.07 -2.35 7.72
C PRO A 145 -8.54 -2.00 7.45
N GLN A 146 -9.46 -2.83 7.94
CA GLN A 146 -10.90 -2.61 7.79
C GLN A 146 -11.54 -2.31 9.14
N ARG A 147 -12.56 -1.46 9.13
CA ARG A 147 -13.46 -1.23 10.26
C ARG A 147 -14.73 -2.05 10.10
N ILE A 148 -15.10 -2.74 11.19
CA ILE A 148 -16.38 -3.42 11.31
C ILE A 148 -17.45 -2.39 11.66
N LEU A 149 -18.51 -2.34 10.88
CA LEU A 149 -19.64 -1.42 11.02
C LEU A 149 -20.92 -2.24 11.22
N PRO A 150 -21.36 -2.41 12.48
CA PRO A 150 -22.61 -3.08 12.76
C PRO A 150 -23.79 -2.23 12.28
N GLN A 151 -24.62 -2.78 11.41
CA GLN A 151 -25.94 -2.24 11.08
C GLN A 151 -27.02 -3.20 11.56
N GLU A 152 -28.27 -2.75 11.71
CA GLU A 152 -29.35 -3.51 12.35
C GLU A 152 -29.54 -4.95 11.81
N ARG A 153 -29.17 -5.20 10.55
CA ARG A 153 -29.30 -6.51 9.88
C ARG A 153 -28.07 -6.94 9.08
N ALA A 154 -26.98 -6.16 9.12
CA ALA A 154 -25.80 -6.42 8.31
C ALA A 154 -24.51 -6.16 9.08
N LEU A 155 -23.45 -6.92 8.74
CA LEU A 155 -22.11 -6.71 9.26
C LEU A 155 -21.22 -6.22 8.11
N LEU A 156 -20.98 -4.91 8.04
CA LEU A 156 -20.21 -4.32 6.94
C LEU A 156 -18.75 -4.15 7.33
N LEU A 157 -17.86 -4.35 6.36
CA LEU A 157 -16.47 -3.93 6.41
C LEU A 157 -16.26 -2.73 5.49
N GLY A 158 -15.78 -1.63 6.05
CA GLY A 158 -15.31 -0.49 5.28
C GLY A 158 -13.83 -0.25 5.54
N ASP A 159 -13.15 0.35 4.57
CA ASP A 159 -11.73 0.71 4.72
C ASP A 159 -11.53 1.69 5.89
N GLU A 160 -10.51 1.45 6.72
CA GLU A 160 -10.28 2.30 7.89
C GLU A 160 -9.92 3.74 7.52
N GLU A 161 -9.19 3.97 6.43
CA GLU A 161 -8.81 5.33 6.02
C GLU A 161 -9.99 6.09 5.42
N VAL A 162 -10.86 5.40 4.68
CA VAL A 162 -12.07 6.00 4.07
C VAL A 162 -13.16 6.26 5.10
N VAL A 163 -13.47 5.27 5.93
CA VAL A 163 -14.54 5.37 6.94
C VAL A 163 -14.08 6.17 8.16
N GLY A 164 -12.79 6.13 8.49
CA GLY A 164 -12.26 6.70 9.72
C GLY A 164 -11.94 8.20 9.71
N GLY A 165 -12.30 8.93 8.65
CA GLY A 165 -11.92 10.32 8.43
C GLY A 165 -12.25 11.30 9.58
N GLN A 166 -11.19 12.00 10.05
CA GLN A 166 -11.15 13.11 11.02
C GLN A 166 -11.40 12.80 12.51
N SER A 167 -10.72 11.80 13.07
CA SER A 167 -9.99 11.88 14.36
C SER A 167 -9.69 10.47 14.84
N PRO A 168 -8.45 10.16 15.29
CA PRO A 168 -8.24 9.07 16.21
C PRO A 168 -8.80 9.54 17.56
N THR A 169 -10.12 9.59 17.70
CA THR A 169 -10.69 9.66 19.04
C THR A 169 -10.25 8.36 19.71
N PRO A 170 -9.43 8.40 20.76
CA PRO A 170 -9.11 7.19 21.48
C PRO A 170 -10.43 6.53 21.88
N VAL A 171 -10.42 5.21 21.97
CA VAL A 171 -11.55 4.30 22.23
C VAL A 171 -12.21 4.54 23.63
N LEU A 172 -12.06 5.73 24.19
CA LEU A 172 -12.48 6.17 25.52
C LEU A 172 -13.37 7.43 25.51
N SER A 173 -13.84 7.91 24.35
CA SER A 173 -14.90 8.92 24.34
C SER A 173 -16.25 8.26 24.63
N LEU A 174 -16.99 8.76 25.61
CA LEU A 174 -18.36 8.31 25.92
C LEU A 174 -19.28 8.34 24.68
N MET A 175 -18.98 9.19 23.68
CA MET A 175 -19.71 9.25 22.41
C MET A 175 -19.52 8.01 21.55
N SER A 176 -18.34 7.36 21.58
CA SER A 176 -18.09 6.09 20.90
C SER A 176 -18.87 4.93 21.55
N MET A 177 -19.14 5.01 22.86
CA MET A 177 -19.98 4.04 23.58
C MET A 177 -21.49 4.28 23.38
N LEU A 178 -21.87 5.48 22.95
CA LEU A 178 -23.26 5.89 22.69
C LEU A 178 -23.71 5.62 21.25
N GLY A 179 -22.91 4.91 20.45
CA GLY A 179 -23.28 4.51 19.10
C GLY A 179 -23.44 5.71 18.17
N ALA A 180 -22.50 6.67 18.20
CA ALA A 180 -22.40 7.65 17.14
C ALA A 180 -22.05 6.93 15.83
N VAL A 181 -23.09 6.50 15.13
CA VAL A 181 -23.04 6.00 13.75
C VAL A 181 -22.53 7.17 12.94
N THR A 182 -21.29 7.12 12.48
CA THR A 182 -20.90 7.93 11.33
C THR A 182 -21.74 7.40 10.18
N ASP A 183 -22.80 8.13 9.87
CA ASP A 183 -23.72 7.92 8.75
C ASP A 183 -23.01 8.26 7.44
N ALA A 184 -21.82 7.67 7.24
CA ALA A 184 -21.23 7.58 5.93
C ALA A 184 -22.14 6.64 5.15
N GLU A 185 -22.85 7.17 4.15
CA GLU A 185 -23.48 6.37 3.09
C GLU A 185 -22.36 5.57 2.39
N LEU A 186 -22.02 4.44 2.99
CA LEU A 186 -21.07 3.49 2.46
C LEU A 186 -21.76 2.69 1.38
N ASP A 187 -21.23 2.81 0.17
CA ASP A 187 -21.75 2.06 -0.96
C ASP A 187 -21.36 0.59 -0.83
N VAL A 188 -22.32 -0.26 -0.48
CA VAL A 188 -22.08 -1.69 -0.26
C VAL A 188 -21.98 -2.39 -1.62
N LEU A 189 -20.92 -3.17 -1.82
CA LEU A 189 -20.77 -4.00 -3.01
C LEU A 189 -21.91 -5.02 -3.10
N SER A 190 -22.58 -5.03 -4.24
CA SER A 190 -23.73 -5.86 -4.54
C SER A 190 -23.71 -6.26 -6.02
N GLU A 191 -24.52 -7.25 -6.41
CA GLU A 191 -24.63 -7.67 -7.82
C GLU A 191 -25.08 -6.52 -8.75
N GLY A 192 -25.80 -5.53 -8.21
CA GLY A 192 -26.32 -4.41 -9.00
C GLY A 192 -25.30 -3.31 -9.32
N ASN A 193 -24.22 -3.23 -8.54
CA ASN A 193 -23.15 -2.23 -8.67
C ASN A 193 -21.75 -2.87 -8.76
N ALA A 194 -21.64 -4.20 -8.95
CA ALA A 194 -20.36 -4.90 -9.00
C ALA A 194 -19.45 -4.41 -10.13
N ASP A 195 -20.02 -4.06 -11.29
CA ASP A 195 -19.27 -3.49 -12.41
C ASP A 195 -18.64 -2.13 -12.07
N ASP A 196 -19.17 -1.43 -11.06
CA ASP A 196 -18.63 -0.14 -10.66
C ASP A 196 -17.28 -0.27 -9.93
N TYR A 197 -17.03 -1.43 -9.32
CA TYR A 197 -15.79 -1.71 -8.61
C TYR A 197 -14.55 -1.50 -9.49
N TRP A 198 -14.60 -1.87 -10.77
CA TRP A 198 -13.45 -1.80 -11.67
C TRP A 198 -12.88 -0.38 -11.78
N HIS A 199 -13.75 0.61 -11.92
CA HIS A 199 -13.33 2.01 -12.04
C HIS A 199 -13.05 2.67 -10.68
N ARG A 200 -13.41 2.01 -9.58
CA ARG A 200 -13.25 2.48 -8.20
C ARG A 200 -12.22 1.69 -7.39
N SER A 201 -11.58 0.69 -7.98
CA SER A 201 -10.71 -0.23 -7.25
C SER A 201 -9.56 0.46 -6.51
N ASP A 202 -9.08 1.60 -7.00
CA ASP A 202 -8.05 2.43 -6.34
C ASP A 202 -8.60 3.40 -5.27
N HIS A 203 -9.92 3.54 -5.16
CA HIS A 203 -10.60 4.40 -4.16
C HIS A 203 -10.84 3.68 -2.82
N PHE A 204 -10.90 2.34 -2.82
CA PHE A 204 -11.15 1.51 -1.63
C PHE A 204 -12.40 1.91 -0.84
N ASP A 205 -13.41 2.46 -1.52
CA ASP A 205 -14.54 3.16 -0.91
C ASP A 205 -15.84 2.34 -0.84
N MET A 206 -15.87 1.14 -1.44
CA MET A 206 -17.00 0.24 -1.36
C MET A 206 -16.96 -0.61 -0.07
N ALA A 207 -18.08 -0.76 0.62
CA ALA A 207 -18.19 -1.65 1.77
C ALA A 207 -18.39 -3.11 1.34
N PHE A 208 -17.89 -4.05 2.15
CA PHE A 208 -18.04 -5.48 1.94
C PHE A 208 -18.98 -6.06 3.00
N ASP A 209 -20.04 -6.76 2.59
CA ASP A 209 -21.00 -7.36 3.52
C ASP A 209 -20.53 -8.75 3.97
N LEU A 210 -20.29 -8.91 5.27
CA LEU A 210 -19.92 -10.18 5.89
C LEU A 210 -21.12 -10.95 6.47
N THR A 211 -22.34 -10.53 6.18
CA THR A 211 -23.54 -11.18 6.69
C THR A 211 -23.66 -12.60 6.14
N ALA A 212 -23.95 -13.56 7.02
CA ALA A 212 -24.08 -14.96 6.65
C ALA A 212 -25.16 -15.15 5.58
N GLY A 213 -24.79 -15.78 4.46
CA GLY A 213 -25.68 -16.04 3.33
C GLY A 213 -25.65 -14.98 2.21
N GLY A 214 -24.88 -13.90 2.38
CA GLY A 214 -24.46 -13.01 1.29
C GLY A 214 -23.33 -13.62 0.45
N ARG A 215 -23.06 -12.99 -0.71
CA ARG A 215 -21.82 -13.23 -1.48
C ARG A 215 -20.69 -12.35 -0.94
#